data_AF-A0A9P6SS61-F1
#
_entry.id   AF-A0A9P6SS61-F1
#
_cell.length_a   1.000
_cell.length_b   1.000
_cell.length_c   1.000
_cell.angle_alpha   90.00
_cell.angle_beta   90.00
_cell.angle_gamma   90.00
#
_symmetry.space_group_name_H-M   'P 1'
#
loop_
_entity.id
_entity.type
_entity.pdbx_description
1 polymer ?
#
loop_
_entity_poly.entity_id
_entity_poly.type
_entity_poly.pdbx_seq_one_letter_code
_entity_poly.pdbx_strand_id
1 'polypeptide(L)'
;MQQLKEVVIANNDKFNTEAGKTNITIESDALADRFYNAMRKVRWIHSFDNWWSLTAINLKLSNHRSITTSTAHIIINLNNIDSLVLDFGRLSLATGVSSDGIQYMKIEVGILSDLTSVDLEFIKHCHHKELGIKNTPLKTDKNQLVNILQHSCKLEVLRIGCLANRTSAVINLVTSTREKTLQRGESVPLRTLEMMDEGLVPFDVFGIADNHNHIATTLKFTEDSKVFDMCTRIKLRCNTIAKDDPVCDYFRQYGWTIEILYAPTTFNDNLASLLYDSTQKRGSRITTLAMIPSLTKSGMDALDQIIRMSPSLVSLQLWFNCLEEAHQLENTLLLLGRYKGMLEYLGFYGDYISTWLPQITRAVTRNSFPKMKVFSVGSYSRFDFPRDCIPWIVAMVSIPPQLQALTRLDGFHLQHVTLQLGDWRSVIKAIDLAMVDWLYFKNTNFTHTELELLVNRIVTIDILQLSTIYLDKQLIDSMFNIGREKVITV
;
A
#
# COMPACT_ATOMS: atom_id res chain seq x y z
N MET A 1 30.44 13.59 9.57
CA MET A 1 29.50 14.01 8.51
C MET A 1 30.13 13.80 7.15
N GLN A 2 30.67 14.83 6.47
CA GLN A 2 31.38 14.70 5.18
C GLN A 2 32.37 13.52 5.16
N GLN A 3 33.29 13.52 6.13
CA GLN A 3 34.36 12.53 6.30
C GLN A 3 33.88 11.09 6.52
N LEU A 4 32.64 10.89 6.98
CA LEU A 4 32.09 9.55 7.20
C LEU A 4 31.61 8.94 5.87
N LYS A 5 31.11 9.78 4.94
CA LYS A 5 30.70 9.38 3.59
C LYS A 5 31.93 9.07 2.73
N GLU A 6 32.96 9.92 2.83
CA GLU A 6 34.27 9.69 2.19
C GLU A 6 34.89 8.33 2.56
N VAL A 7 34.83 7.94 3.84
CA VAL A 7 35.36 6.65 4.31
C VAL A 7 34.57 5.45 3.77
N VAL A 8 33.24 5.54 3.65
CA VAL A 8 32.43 4.46 3.04
C VAL A 8 32.73 4.33 1.54
N ILE A 9 32.77 5.45 0.82
CA ILE A 9 33.11 5.48 -0.62
C ILE A 9 34.50 4.87 -0.86
N ALA A 10 35.51 5.26 -0.05
CA ALA A 10 36.87 4.76 -0.18
C ALA A 10 37.03 3.24 0.07
N ASN A 11 36.15 2.62 0.86
CA ASN A 11 36.22 1.18 1.17
C ASN A 11 35.61 0.28 0.09
N ASN A 12 34.96 0.85 -0.93
CA ASN A 12 34.62 0.19 -2.20
C ASN A 12 33.91 -1.19 -2.02
N ASP A 13 33.01 -1.25 -1.04
CA ASP A 13 32.23 -2.43 -0.61
C ASP A 13 33.03 -3.70 -0.26
N LYS A 14 34.31 -3.59 0.13
CA LYS A 14 35.11 -4.72 0.67
C LYS A 14 34.75 -5.06 2.13
N PHE A 15 33.48 -5.39 2.36
CA PHE A 15 33.02 -6.01 3.61
C PHE A 15 33.50 -7.46 3.66
N ASN A 16 34.64 -7.73 4.31
CA ASN A 16 35.05 -9.11 4.60
C ASN A 16 34.07 -9.71 5.63
N THR A 17 33.30 -10.71 5.20
CA THR A 17 32.14 -11.29 5.90
C THR A 17 32.46 -12.44 6.85
N GLU A 18 33.74 -12.65 7.20
CA GLU A 18 34.13 -13.62 8.23
C GLU A 18 33.56 -13.25 9.61
N ALA A 19 32.52 -13.99 10.03
CA ALA A 19 31.97 -14.07 11.39
C ALA A 19 31.35 -12.78 11.97
N GLY A 20 30.38 -12.17 11.26
CA GLY A 20 29.47 -11.17 11.84
C GLY A 20 30.12 -9.82 12.20
N LYS A 21 31.22 -9.48 11.54
CA LYS A 21 31.99 -8.24 11.73
C LYS A 21 32.10 -7.47 10.41
N THR A 22 32.12 -6.14 10.50
CA THR A 22 32.47 -5.25 9.39
C THR A 22 33.87 -4.68 9.63
N ASN A 23 34.76 -4.79 8.65
CA ASN A 23 36.06 -4.14 8.70
C ASN A 23 36.05 -2.86 7.86
N ILE A 24 35.92 -1.70 8.51
CA ILE A 24 36.24 -0.42 7.88
C ILE A 24 37.75 -0.23 7.91
N THR A 25 38.38 -0.22 6.75
CA THR A 25 39.82 0.06 6.62
C THR A 25 40.00 1.58 6.51
N ILE A 26 40.83 2.15 7.37
CA ILE A 26 41.16 3.57 7.34
C ILE A 26 42.66 3.72 7.11
N GLU A 27 43.03 4.27 5.95
CA GLU A 27 44.41 4.22 5.43
C GLU A 27 45.32 5.37 5.91
N SER A 28 44.84 6.26 6.80
CA SER A 28 45.68 7.32 7.37
C SER A 28 45.20 7.80 8.74
N ASP A 29 46.14 8.25 9.57
CA ASP A 29 45.87 8.85 10.89
C ASP A 29 44.86 9.99 10.79
N ALA A 30 45.00 10.83 9.75
CA ALA A 30 44.13 11.96 9.51
C ALA A 30 42.68 11.53 9.23
N LEU A 31 42.45 10.43 8.50
CA LEU A 31 41.09 9.88 8.31
C LEU A 31 40.58 9.20 9.58
N ALA A 32 41.44 8.53 10.34
CA ALA A 32 41.05 7.85 11.59
C ALA A 32 40.60 8.86 12.66
N ASP A 33 41.36 9.93 12.88
CA ASP A 33 40.99 11.04 13.77
C ASP A 33 39.68 11.72 13.33
N ARG A 34 39.52 11.96 12.02
CA ARG A 34 38.29 12.56 11.46
C ARG A 34 37.08 11.66 11.68
N PHE A 35 37.24 10.36 11.45
CA PHE A 35 36.22 9.35 11.67
C PHE A 35 35.82 9.26 13.15
N TYR A 36 36.81 9.13 14.05
CA TYR A 36 36.59 9.07 15.50
C TYR A 36 35.88 10.33 16.02
N ASN A 37 36.29 11.51 15.57
CA ASN A 37 35.65 12.78 15.91
C ASN A 37 34.26 12.95 15.28
N ALA A 38 33.94 12.26 14.19
CA ALA A 38 32.58 12.19 13.64
C ALA A 38 31.69 11.29 14.50
N MET A 39 32.15 10.09 14.87
CA MET A 39 31.41 9.15 15.72
C MET A 39 31.11 9.73 17.11
N ARG A 40 32.08 10.37 17.76
CA ARG A 40 31.88 11.07 19.05
C ARG A 40 30.81 12.16 19.02
N LYS A 41 30.40 12.65 17.85
CA LYS A 41 29.35 13.68 17.69
C LYS A 41 27.97 13.08 17.42
N VAL A 42 27.87 11.80 17.07
CA VAL A 42 26.60 11.08 16.94
C VAL A 42 26.21 10.54 18.31
N ARG A 43 25.15 11.10 18.92
CA ARG A 43 24.81 10.95 20.35
C ARG A 43 24.35 9.56 20.83
N TRP A 44 24.45 8.52 20.00
CA TRP A 44 23.76 7.24 20.20
C TRP A 44 24.66 6.00 20.34
N ILE A 45 25.99 6.18 20.40
CA ILE A 45 26.93 5.06 20.63
C ILE A 45 27.29 5.05 22.13
N HIS A 46 26.73 4.09 22.87
CA HIS A 46 26.86 4.01 24.34
C HIS A 46 27.98 3.07 24.82
N SER A 47 28.60 2.30 23.94
CA SER A 47 29.84 1.57 24.18
C SER A 47 30.65 1.47 22.89
N PHE A 48 31.98 1.40 23.04
CA PHE A 48 32.92 1.21 21.93
C PHE A 48 34.04 0.30 22.46
N ASP A 49 33.87 -1.01 22.28
CA ASP A 49 34.82 -2.01 22.77
C ASP A 49 36.08 -2.03 21.91
N ASN A 50 37.00 -1.13 22.24
CA ASN A 50 38.37 -1.15 21.74
C ASN A 50 39.10 -2.39 22.27
N TRP A 51 39.12 -3.46 21.49
CA TRP A 51 40.07 -4.58 21.67
C TRP A 51 41.47 -4.15 21.20
N TRP A 52 42.08 -3.25 21.96
CA TRP A 52 43.52 -3.07 21.98
C TRP A 52 44.04 -3.88 23.18
N SER A 53 44.94 -4.83 22.97
CA SER A 53 45.52 -5.61 24.06
C SER A 53 46.57 -4.79 24.82
N LEU A 54 46.10 -3.83 25.61
CA LEU A 54 46.87 -3.18 26.67
C LEU A 54 45.89 -2.76 27.78
N THR A 55 46.15 -3.29 28.97
CA THR A 55 45.26 -3.26 30.12
C THR A 55 44.86 -1.85 30.52
N ALA A 56 43.57 -1.64 30.80
CA ALA A 56 43.05 -0.32 31.14
C ALA A 56 43.68 0.26 32.41
N ILE A 57 44.54 1.27 32.26
CA ILE A 57 44.87 2.35 33.22
C ILE A 57 45.53 3.50 32.43
N ASN A 58 45.06 4.72 32.63
CA ASN A 58 45.66 6.01 32.20
C ASN A 58 46.01 6.23 30.70
N LEU A 59 45.17 7.03 30.03
CA LEU A 59 45.64 7.95 28.98
C LEU A 59 45.15 9.40 29.24
N LYS A 60 45.70 9.97 30.31
CA LYS A 60 45.93 11.42 30.44
C LYS A 60 47.45 11.57 30.48
N LEU A 61 48.02 12.40 29.58
CA LEU A 61 49.46 12.47 29.22
C LEU A 61 49.88 11.26 28.35
N SER A 62 50.52 11.39 27.18
CA SER A 62 51.74 12.16 26.93
C SER A 62 51.90 12.60 25.45
N ASN A 63 52.60 13.72 25.23
CA ASN A 63 53.24 14.01 23.94
C ASN A 63 54.32 12.95 23.64
N HIS A 64 54.22 12.20 22.53
CA HIS A 64 55.29 12.05 21.53
C HIS A 64 54.90 11.10 20.38
N ARG A 65 55.64 11.23 19.28
CA ARG A 65 55.54 10.45 18.03
C ARG A 65 55.68 8.94 18.28
N SER A 66 54.72 8.15 17.78
CA SER A 66 54.93 7.18 16.68
C SER A 66 53.84 6.10 16.72
N ILE A 67 52.76 6.31 15.98
CA ILE A 67 51.82 5.24 15.61
C ILE A 67 51.90 5.15 14.10
N THR A 68 52.69 4.21 13.61
CA THR A 68 52.69 3.84 12.19
C THR A 68 51.64 2.77 11.97
N THR A 69 50.83 2.91 10.92
CA THR A 69 49.66 2.09 10.56
C THR A 69 48.49 2.21 11.54
N SER A 70 47.50 3.01 11.15
CA SER A 70 46.33 3.39 11.95
C SER A 70 45.01 2.84 11.37
N THR A 71 44.95 1.53 11.14
CA THR A 71 43.71 0.87 10.67
C THR A 71 42.70 0.78 11.83
N ALA A 72 41.72 1.67 11.84
CA ALA A 72 40.68 1.69 12.87
C ALA A 72 39.56 0.69 12.56
N HIS A 73 39.74 -0.58 12.96
CA HIS A 73 38.73 -1.62 12.82
C HIS A 73 37.53 -1.37 13.77
N ILE A 74 36.34 -1.21 13.21
CA ILE A 74 35.10 -1.01 13.99
C ILE A 74 34.29 -2.30 13.96
N ILE A 75 34.55 -3.14 14.95
CA ILE A 75 33.80 -4.37 15.12
C ILE A 75 32.47 -4.03 15.79
N ILE A 76 31.46 -3.72 14.97
CA ILE A 76 30.06 -3.82 15.41
C ILE A 76 29.75 -5.32 15.49
N ASN A 77 29.42 -5.81 16.69
CA ASN A 77 28.96 -7.19 16.86
C ASN A 77 27.49 -7.27 16.42
N LEU A 78 27.25 -7.87 15.25
CA LEU A 78 25.95 -7.89 14.60
C LEU A 78 25.03 -9.02 15.08
N ASN A 79 25.53 -9.95 15.92
CA ASN A 79 24.82 -11.17 16.32
C ASN A 79 23.52 -10.94 17.12
N ASN A 80 23.27 -9.71 17.59
CA ASN A 80 22.05 -9.31 18.32
C ASN A 80 21.44 -7.99 17.77
N ILE A 81 21.73 -7.62 16.51
CA ILE A 81 21.25 -6.36 15.91
C ILE A 81 20.48 -6.67 14.62
N ASP A 82 19.15 -6.77 14.74
CA ASP A 82 18.26 -7.00 13.58
C ASP A 82 18.27 -5.81 12.59
N SER A 83 18.50 -4.59 13.10
CA SER A 83 18.60 -3.39 12.27
C SER A 83 19.58 -2.35 12.83
N LEU A 84 20.35 -1.73 11.94
CA LEU A 84 21.17 -0.55 12.23
C LEU A 84 20.64 0.63 11.42
N VAL A 85 20.41 1.77 12.08
CA VAL A 85 20.02 3.03 11.44
C VAL A 85 21.08 4.10 11.71
N LEU A 86 21.64 4.66 10.64
CA LEU A 86 22.58 5.78 10.68
C LEU A 86 21.91 7.03 10.09
N ASP A 87 21.61 8.02 10.92
CA ASP A 87 21.05 9.29 10.48
C ASP A 87 22.15 10.34 10.23
N PHE A 88 22.14 10.93 9.03
CA PHE A 88 23.04 12.00 8.59
C PHE A 88 22.26 13.32 8.37
N GLY A 89 21.06 13.45 8.93
CA GLY A 89 20.17 14.60 8.90
C GLY A 89 19.39 14.77 7.59
N ARG A 90 20.08 14.77 6.45
CA ARG A 90 19.45 14.89 5.11
C ARG A 90 19.12 13.54 4.49
N LEU A 91 19.88 12.53 4.87
CA LEU A 91 19.68 11.14 4.50
C LEU A 91 19.89 10.27 5.74
N SER A 92 19.18 9.15 5.81
CA SER A 92 19.42 8.07 6.77
C SER A 92 19.64 6.76 6.04
N LEU A 93 20.53 5.92 6.56
CA LEU A 93 20.81 4.58 6.07
C LEU A 93 20.24 3.58 7.07
N ALA A 94 19.34 2.70 6.63
CA ALA A 94 18.88 1.56 7.41
C ALA A 94 19.39 0.27 6.77
N THR A 95 19.99 -0.61 7.57
CA THR A 95 20.45 -1.94 7.11
C THR A 95 19.83 -3.02 7.97
N GLY A 96 19.23 -4.02 7.33
CA GLY A 96 18.86 -5.28 7.99
C GLY A 96 20.03 -6.25 7.94
N VAL A 97 20.29 -6.91 9.06
CA VAL A 97 21.51 -7.73 9.24
C VAL A 97 21.14 -9.12 9.76
N SER A 98 21.98 -10.09 9.44
CA SER A 98 21.85 -11.49 9.81
C SER A 98 23.22 -12.08 10.17
N SER A 99 23.26 -13.34 10.62
CA SER A 99 24.50 -14.12 10.78
C SER A 99 25.39 -14.10 9.53
N ASP A 100 24.76 -14.05 8.35
CA ASP A 100 25.41 -14.22 7.05
C ASP A 100 25.79 -12.86 6.42
N GLY A 101 25.59 -11.76 7.14
CA GLY A 101 25.92 -10.40 6.74
C GLY A 101 24.72 -9.48 6.53
N ILE A 102 24.95 -8.38 5.80
CA ILE A 102 23.92 -7.37 5.48
C ILE A 102 22.97 -7.95 4.44
N GLN A 103 21.71 -8.16 4.82
CA GLN A 103 20.66 -8.73 3.98
C GLN A 103 20.06 -7.70 3.03
N TYR A 104 19.84 -6.48 3.53
CA TYR A 104 19.35 -5.37 2.72
C TYR A 104 19.87 -4.04 3.23
N MET A 105 19.87 -3.07 2.34
CA MET A 105 20.30 -1.69 2.59
C MET A 105 19.30 -0.74 1.95
N LYS A 106 18.69 0.10 2.80
CA LYS A 106 17.69 1.10 2.47
C LYS A 106 18.25 2.48 2.78
N ILE A 107 18.15 3.41 1.83
CA ILE A 107 18.42 4.83 2.07
C ILE A 107 17.07 5.56 2.15
N GLU A 108 16.92 6.48 3.09
CA GLU A 108 15.84 7.47 3.06
C GLU A 108 16.43 8.87 2.96
N VAL A 109 15.87 9.69 2.07
CA VAL A 109 16.22 11.10 1.87
C VAL A 109 15.08 11.97 2.38
N GLY A 110 15.38 13.02 3.14
CA GLY A 110 14.38 13.96 3.65
C GLY A 110 13.78 14.82 2.53
N ILE A 111 14.62 15.60 1.84
CA ILE A 111 14.22 16.46 0.72
C ILE A 111 15.23 16.26 -0.41
N LEU A 112 14.76 15.96 -1.62
CA LEU A 112 15.64 15.64 -2.76
C LEU A 112 16.58 16.80 -3.14
N SER A 113 16.07 18.04 -3.14
CA SER A 113 16.88 19.25 -3.42
C SER A 113 18.05 19.46 -2.48
N ASP A 114 18.00 18.91 -1.28
CA ASP A 114 18.98 19.16 -0.21
C ASP A 114 20.21 18.25 -0.34
N LEU A 115 20.18 17.28 -1.25
CA LEU A 115 21.31 16.42 -1.56
C LEU A 115 22.45 17.20 -2.21
N THR A 116 23.62 17.18 -1.55
CA THR A 116 24.89 17.66 -2.11
C THR A 116 25.44 16.70 -3.16
N SER A 117 26.48 17.12 -3.89
CA SER A 117 27.25 16.23 -4.78
C SER A 117 27.76 14.97 -4.06
N VAL A 118 28.19 15.12 -2.80
CA VAL A 118 28.71 14.01 -1.97
C VAL A 118 27.60 13.06 -1.53
N ASP A 119 26.40 13.58 -1.25
CA ASP A 119 25.24 12.74 -0.94
C ASP A 119 24.82 11.91 -2.15
N LEU A 120 24.82 12.52 -3.34
CA LEU A 120 24.57 11.83 -4.60
C LEU A 120 25.66 10.79 -4.88
N GLU A 121 26.94 11.13 -4.72
CA GLU A 121 28.05 10.21 -4.90
C GLU A 121 27.99 9.02 -3.93
N PHE A 122 27.62 9.26 -2.67
CA PHE A 122 27.35 8.22 -1.69
C PHE A 122 26.21 7.31 -2.17
N ILE A 123 25.04 7.86 -2.54
CA ILE A 123 23.89 7.07 -3.02
C ILE A 123 24.28 6.21 -4.25
N LYS A 124 25.06 6.76 -5.19
CA LYS A 124 25.49 6.07 -6.41
C LYS A 124 26.37 4.84 -6.13
N HIS A 125 27.37 4.97 -5.25
CA HIS A 125 28.29 3.88 -4.94
C HIS A 125 27.69 2.89 -3.95
N CYS A 126 26.85 3.36 -3.03
CA CYS A 126 26.19 2.54 -2.04
C CYS A 126 25.31 1.46 -2.68
N HIS A 127 25.58 0.19 -2.36
CA HIS A 127 24.85 -0.99 -2.82
C HIS A 127 23.43 -1.15 -2.22
N HIS A 128 22.68 -0.05 -2.15
CA HIS A 128 21.30 -0.01 -1.67
C HIS A 128 20.33 -0.66 -2.66
N LYS A 129 19.38 -1.44 -2.13
CA LYS A 129 18.26 -2.02 -2.89
C LYS A 129 17.02 -1.14 -2.86
N GLU A 130 16.86 -0.36 -1.79
CA GLU A 130 15.71 0.52 -1.61
C GLU A 130 16.13 1.98 -1.41
N LEU A 131 15.44 2.91 -2.08
CA LEU A 131 15.56 4.35 -1.83
C LEU A 131 14.18 4.94 -1.57
N GLY A 132 14.00 5.53 -0.39
CA GLY A 132 12.88 6.40 -0.06
C GLY A 132 13.24 7.88 -0.19
N ILE A 133 12.37 8.69 -0.75
CA ILE A 133 12.51 10.15 -0.84
C ILE A 133 11.25 10.78 -0.23
N LYS A 134 11.35 11.37 0.95
CA LYS A 134 10.20 11.86 1.73
C LYS A 134 9.48 13.02 1.06
N ASN A 135 10.23 13.99 0.53
CA ASN A 135 9.69 15.16 -0.13
C ASN A 135 10.42 15.47 -1.44
N THR A 136 9.66 15.84 -2.47
CA THR A 136 10.17 16.24 -3.79
C THR A 136 9.66 17.65 -4.16
N PRO A 137 10.46 18.71 -3.99
CA PRO A 137 10.05 20.09 -4.24
C PRO A 137 9.91 20.47 -5.72
N LEU A 138 8.95 21.35 -6.00
CA LEU A 138 8.44 21.66 -7.35
C LEU A 138 9.50 21.93 -8.43
N LYS A 139 10.61 22.63 -8.13
CA LYS A 139 11.46 23.28 -9.14
C LYS A 139 12.84 22.65 -9.41
N THR A 140 13.36 21.74 -8.59
CA THR A 140 14.84 21.50 -8.57
C THR A 140 15.30 20.05 -8.83
N ASP A 141 14.38 19.09 -8.88
CA ASP A 141 14.73 17.67 -8.63
C ASP A 141 15.11 16.82 -9.85
N LYS A 142 14.69 17.20 -11.06
CA LYS A 142 14.66 16.28 -12.21
C LYS A 142 16.02 15.66 -12.52
N ASN A 143 17.07 16.49 -12.53
CA ASN A 143 18.43 16.04 -12.84
C ASN A 143 19.02 15.16 -11.72
N GLN A 144 18.68 15.43 -10.46
CA GLN A 144 19.13 14.60 -9.33
C GLN A 144 18.49 13.22 -9.37
N LEU A 145 17.18 13.12 -9.63
CA LEU A 145 16.50 11.82 -9.73
C LEU A 145 17.00 11.00 -10.93
N VAL A 146 17.19 11.63 -12.10
CA VAL A 146 17.80 10.96 -13.27
C VAL A 146 19.22 10.48 -12.95
N ASN A 147 20.03 11.30 -12.28
CA ASN A 147 21.38 10.92 -11.87
C ASN A 147 21.39 9.73 -10.91
N ILE A 148 20.44 9.66 -9.97
CA ILE A 148 20.30 8.51 -9.06
C ILE A 148 19.91 7.26 -9.87
N LEU A 149 18.86 7.34 -10.70
CA LEU A 149 18.35 6.22 -11.49
C LEU A 149 19.39 5.61 -12.45
N GLN A 150 20.22 6.46 -13.09
CA GLN A 150 21.21 6.02 -14.07
C GLN A 150 22.46 5.36 -13.46
N HIS A 151 22.72 5.57 -12.17
CA HIS A 151 23.98 5.16 -11.54
C HIS A 151 23.79 4.16 -10.39
N SER A 152 22.58 4.06 -9.82
CA SER A 152 22.29 3.15 -8.70
C SER A 152 22.08 1.72 -9.20
N CYS A 153 23.19 1.02 -9.48
CA CYS A 153 23.23 -0.29 -10.15
C CYS A 153 22.59 -1.47 -9.39
N LYS A 154 22.04 -1.24 -8.19
CA LYS A 154 21.30 -2.23 -7.39
C LYS A 154 19.93 -1.74 -6.88
N LEU A 155 19.49 -0.53 -7.26
CA LEU A 155 18.22 0.05 -6.80
C LEU A 155 17.03 -0.71 -7.40
N GLU A 156 16.41 -1.58 -6.58
CA GLU A 156 15.25 -2.42 -6.94
C GLU A 156 13.92 -1.73 -6.62
N VAL A 157 13.84 -0.93 -5.54
CA VAL A 157 12.62 -0.25 -5.10
C VAL A 157 12.85 1.23 -4.84
N LEU A 158 12.07 2.08 -5.50
CA LEU A 158 12.07 3.54 -5.33
C LEU A 158 10.72 3.99 -4.76
N ARG A 159 10.75 4.65 -3.60
CA ARG A 159 9.56 5.23 -2.96
C ARG A 159 9.67 6.74 -2.94
N ILE A 160 8.65 7.45 -3.42
CA ILE A 160 8.67 8.91 -3.53
C ILE A 160 7.42 9.50 -2.91
N GLY A 161 7.59 10.24 -1.82
CA GLY A 161 6.61 11.20 -1.33
C GLY A 161 6.57 12.43 -2.23
N CYS A 162 5.39 12.74 -2.76
CA CYS A 162 5.18 13.90 -3.61
C CYS A 162 3.78 14.48 -3.47
N LEU A 163 3.67 15.78 -3.73
CA LEU A 163 2.40 16.46 -3.99
C LEU A 163 1.72 15.86 -5.23
N ALA A 164 0.41 15.65 -5.15
CA ALA A 164 -0.43 15.10 -6.23
C ALA A 164 -0.19 15.73 -7.61
N ASN A 165 0.04 17.04 -7.68
CA ASN A 165 0.27 17.75 -8.94
C ASN A 165 1.63 17.43 -9.60
N ARG A 166 2.53 16.75 -8.90
CA ARG A 166 3.81 16.25 -9.44
C ARG A 166 3.80 14.78 -9.81
N THR A 167 2.85 13.98 -9.32
CA THR A 167 2.85 12.51 -9.44
C THR A 167 3.08 12.06 -10.89
N SER A 168 2.28 12.54 -11.84
CA SER A 168 2.42 12.21 -13.27
C SER A 168 3.76 12.67 -13.86
N ALA A 169 4.29 13.82 -13.44
CA ALA A 169 5.58 14.32 -13.91
C ALA A 169 6.78 13.52 -13.38
N VAL A 170 6.70 13.01 -12.14
CA VAL A 170 7.72 12.12 -11.56
C VAL A 170 7.67 10.75 -12.23
N ILE A 171 6.48 10.17 -12.41
CA ILE A 171 6.32 8.89 -13.11
C ILE A 171 6.87 8.99 -14.54
N ASN A 172 6.51 10.04 -15.29
CA ASN A 172 7.05 10.31 -16.63
C ASN A 172 8.58 10.35 -16.64
N LEU A 173 9.20 10.94 -15.61
CA LEU A 173 10.66 11.01 -15.49
C LEU A 173 11.27 9.63 -15.23
N VAL A 174 10.74 8.87 -14.27
CA VAL A 174 11.26 7.53 -13.91
C VAL A 174 11.08 6.56 -15.08
N THR A 175 9.88 6.47 -15.67
CA THR A 175 9.61 5.53 -16.76
C THR A 175 10.42 5.85 -18.00
N SER A 176 10.49 7.13 -18.41
CA SER A 176 11.27 7.50 -19.61
C SER A 176 12.78 7.40 -19.40
N THR A 177 13.26 7.51 -18.16
CA THR A 177 14.68 7.22 -17.83
C THR A 177 14.95 5.72 -17.96
N ARG A 178 14.11 4.87 -17.34
CA ARG A 178 14.21 3.40 -17.47
C ARG A 178 14.14 2.96 -18.93
N GLU A 179 13.16 3.45 -19.69
CA GLU A 179 12.98 3.12 -21.11
C GLU A 179 14.21 3.50 -21.94
N LYS A 180 14.76 4.70 -21.77
CA LYS A 180 15.98 5.15 -22.48
C LYS A 180 17.21 4.32 -22.11
N THR A 181 17.36 3.91 -20.86
CA THR A 181 18.47 3.06 -20.42
C THR A 181 18.34 1.65 -21.03
N LEU A 182 17.14 1.05 -21.00
CA LEU A 182 16.88 -0.22 -21.68
C LEU A 182 17.12 -0.15 -23.21
N GLN A 183 16.75 0.95 -23.87
CA GLN A 183 17.01 1.19 -25.29
C GLN A 183 18.50 1.26 -25.65
N ARG A 184 19.39 1.53 -24.69
CA ARG A 184 20.85 1.49 -24.86
C ARG A 184 21.45 0.09 -24.64
N GLY A 185 20.63 -0.88 -24.23
CA GLY A 185 21.09 -2.20 -23.78
C GLY A 185 21.71 -2.19 -22.37
N GLU A 186 21.58 -1.10 -21.63
CA GLU A 186 22.00 -0.98 -20.24
C GLU A 186 20.97 -1.65 -19.31
N SER A 187 21.42 -2.28 -18.22
CA SER A 187 20.52 -2.88 -17.23
C SER A 187 19.90 -1.82 -16.32
N VAL A 188 18.60 -1.94 -16.03
CA VAL A 188 17.91 -1.11 -15.04
C VAL A 188 17.36 -2.03 -13.93
N PRO A 189 17.95 -2.02 -12.72
CA PRO A 189 17.52 -2.89 -11.63
C PRO A 189 16.13 -2.55 -11.07
N LEU A 190 15.65 -1.32 -11.28
CA LEU A 190 14.42 -0.80 -10.67
C LEU A 190 13.18 -1.62 -11.05
N ARG A 191 12.68 -2.42 -10.09
CA ARG A 191 11.52 -3.30 -10.24
C ARG A 191 10.23 -2.63 -9.79
N THR A 192 10.28 -1.76 -8.79
CA THR A 192 9.09 -1.13 -8.19
C THR A 192 9.29 0.37 -7.99
N LEU A 193 8.31 1.16 -8.43
CA LEU A 193 8.15 2.58 -8.08
C LEU A 193 6.85 2.74 -7.28
N GLU A 194 6.95 3.28 -6.07
CA GLU A 194 5.80 3.63 -5.22
C GLU A 194 5.71 5.15 -5.09
N MET A 195 4.59 5.71 -5.53
CA MET A 195 4.24 7.11 -5.31
C MET A 195 3.38 7.20 -4.06
N MET A 196 3.87 7.95 -3.07
CA MET A 196 3.34 8.03 -1.71
C MET A 196 3.03 9.49 -1.35
N ASP A 197 2.43 9.65 -0.18
CA ASP A 197 2.22 10.96 0.43
C ASP A 197 3.54 11.53 0.96
N GLU A 198 3.61 12.86 1.10
CA GLU A 198 4.79 13.54 1.66
C GLU A 198 5.14 12.93 3.03
N GLY A 199 6.42 12.63 3.24
CA GLY A 199 6.89 11.88 4.41
C GLY A 199 7.01 10.35 4.25
N LEU A 200 6.70 9.78 3.08
CA LEU A 200 6.65 8.32 2.83
C LEU A 200 5.59 7.57 3.67
N VAL A 201 4.45 8.19 3.93
CA VAL A 201 3.36 7.54 4.68
C VAL A 201 2.93 6.27 3.93
N PRO A 202 3.03 5.06 4.53
CA PRO A 202 2.73 3.80 3.86
C PRO A 202 1.33 3.79 3.24
N PHE A 203 1.29 3.46 1.95
CA PHE A 203 0.05 3.40 1.20
C PHE A 203 -0.50 1.98 1.19
N ASP A 204 -1.68 1.80 1.78
CA ASP A 204 -2.50 0.60 1.58
C ASP A 204 -3.58 0.84 0.51
N VAL A 205 -3.58 -0.01 -0.51
CA VAL A 205 -4.58 -0.05 -1.58
C VAL A 205 -5.99 -0.27 -1.00
N PHE A 206 -6.12 -0.99 0.12
CA PHE A 206 -7.40 -1.32 0.73
C PHE A 206 -7.72 -0.46 1.97
N GLY A 207 -6.69 0.04 2.67
CA GLY A 207 -6.84 0.84 3.89
C GLY A 207 -7.57 2.18 3.72
N ILE A 208 -8.32 2.57 4.75
CA ILE A 208 -8.99 3.87 4.85
C ILE A 208 -7.95 4.87 5.35
N ALA A 209 -7.48 5.77 4.48
CA ALA A 209 -6.43 6.75 4.80
C ALA A 209 -6.95 8.18 4.59
N ASP A 210 -6.74 9.03 5.59
CA ASP A 210 -7.17 10.42 5.55
C ASP A 210 -6.16 11.32 4.80
N ASN A 211 -6.68 12.00 3.78
CA ASN A 211 -6.26 13.29 3.22
C ASN A 211 -5.13 13.43 2.17
N HIS A 212 -5.29 14.54 1.43
CA HIS A 212 -4.36 15.35 0.62
C HIS A 212 -3.89 14.89 -0.76
N ASN A 213 -3.70 13.60 -1.08
CA ASN A 213 -3.19 13.21 -2.41
C ASN A 213 -4.25 12.59 -3.33
N HIS A 214 -4.31 13.07 -4.58
CA HIS A 214 -5.30 12.65 -5.59
C HIS A 214 -5.06 11.21 -6.09
N ILE A 215 -3.78 10.82 -6.22
CA ILE A 215 -3.32 9.52 -6.73
C ILE A 215 -2.32 8.92 -5.74
N ALA A 216 -2.57 7.70 -5.28
CA ALA A 216 -1.54 6.80 -4.79
C ALA A 216 -1.34 5.68 -5.82
N THR A 217 -0.09 5.34 -6.14
CA THR A 217 0.18 4.37 -7.22
C THR A 217 1.47 3.58 -7.02
N THR A 218 1.41 2.29 -7.37
CA THR A 218 2.56 1.38 -7.42
C THR A 218 2.72 0.88 -8.84
N LEU A 219 3.88 1.15 -9.44
CA LEU A 219 4.27 0.63 -10.74
C LEU A 219 5.26 -0.51 -10.53
N LYS A 220 5.01 -1.66 -11.16
CA LYS A 220 5.92 -2.79 -11.24
C LYS A 220 6.45 -2.95 -12.66
N PHE A 221 7.75 -3.09 -12.79
CA PHE A 221 8.44 -3.37 -14.04
C PHE A 221 8.81 -4.85 -14.11
N THR A 222 8.71 -5.44 -15.31
CA THR A 222 9.12 -6.83 -15.56
C THR A 222 10.63 -6.99 -15.48
N GLU A 223 11.08 -8.12 -14.89
CA GLU A 223 12.49 -8.37 -14.61
C GLU A 223 13.29 -8.81 -15.85
N ASP A 224 12.70 -9.68 -16.68
CA ASP A 224 13.42 -10.40 -17.74
C ASP A 224 13.34 -9.75 -19.13
N SER A 225 12.61 -8.65 -19.29
CA SER A 225 12.33 -8.08 -20.60
C SER A 225 13.33 -6.99 -21.01
N LYS A 226 14.03 -7.24 -22.13
CA LYS A 226 14.69 -6.18 -22.94
C LYS A 226 13.68 -5.18 -23.52
N VAL A 227 12.39 -5.50 -23.44
CA VAL A 227 11.26 -4.64 -23.80
C VAL A 227 10.82 -3.88 -22.56
N PHE A 228 10.53 -2.59 -22.70
CA PHE A 228 9.89 -1.82 -21.62
C PHE A 228 8.46 -2.33 -21.42
N ASP A 229 8.20 -2.90 -20.25
CA ASP A 229 6.85 -3.27 -19.83
C ASP A 229 6.62 -2.95 -18.34
N MET A 230 5.37 -2.63 -17.99
CA MET A 230 4.97 -2.29 -16.63
C MET A 230 3.49 -2.59 -16.35
N CYS A 231 3.19 -2.87 -15.08
CA CYS A 231 1.84 -2.99 -14.54
C CYS A 231 1.66 -1.97 -13.41
N THR A 232 0.49 -1.33 -13.36
CA THR A 232 0.19 -0.27 -12.39
C THR A 232 -0.98 -0.64 -11.50
N ARG A 233 -0.84 -0.36 -10.20
CA ARG A 233 -1.92 -0.42 -9.20
C ARG A 233 -2.21 1.00 -8.73
N ILE A 234 -3.45 1.48 -8.87
CA ILE A 234 -3.83 2.87 -8.59
C ILE A 234 -4.95 2.92 -7.57
N LYS A 235 -4.87 3.87 -6.65
CA LYS A 235 -5.98 4.34 -5.84
C LYS A 235 -6.20 5.84 -6.03
N LEU A 236 -7.42 6.20 -6.40
CA LEU A 236 -7.87 7.58 -6.52
C LEU A 236 -8.67 7.95 -5.26
N ARG A 237 -8.35 9.10 -4.65
CA ARG A 237 -8.89 9.52 -3.34
C ARG A 237 -9.73 10.81 -3.35
N CYS A 238 -9.82 11.52 -4.47
CA CYS A 238 -10.14 12.97 -4.49
C CYS A 238 -11.63 13.37 -4.51
N ASN A 239 -12.57 12.43 -4.61
CA ASN A 239 -13.98 12.65 -4.99
C ASN A 239 -14.16 13.30 -6.37
N THR A 240 -13.80 14.57 -6.57
CA THR A 240 -13.95 15.28 -7.85
C THR A 240 -12.63 15.38 -8.61
N ILE A 241 -12.62 15.01 -9.90
CA ILE A 241 -11.45 15.12 -10.79
C ILE A 241 -11.81 16.03 -11.96
N ALA A 242 -11.10 17.15 -12.07
CA ALA A 242 -11.26 18.13 -13.15
C ALA A 242 -10.67 17.61 -14.47
N LYS A 243 -11.07 18.18 -15.62
CA LYS A 243 -10.62 17.72 -16.95
C LYS A 243 -9.12 17.92 -17.22
N ASP A 244 -8.54 18.88 -16.50
CA ASP A 244 -7.15 19.31 -16.47
C ASP A 244 -6.38 18.77 -15.25
N ASP A 245 -7.01 17.92 -14.42
CA ASP A 245 -6.32 17.23 -13.31
C ASP A 245 -5.21 16.29 -13.87
N PRO A 246 -3.99 16.28 -13.29
CA PRO A 246 -2.91 15.37 -13.67
C PRO A 246 -3.25 13.87 -13.68
N VAL A 247 -4.33 13.43 -13.00
CA VAL A 247 -4.91 12.08 -13.14
C VAL A 247 -5.34 11.81 -14.59
N CYS A 248 -5.93 12.80 -15.27
CA CYS A 248 -6.40 12.63 -16.64
C CYS A 248 -5.22 12.39 -17.61
N ASP A 249 -4.11 13.09 -17.43
CA ASP A 249 -2.88 12.85 -18.20
C ASP A 249 -2.27 11.47 -17.90
N TYR A 250 -2.31 11.04 -16.63
CA TYR A 250 -1.91 9.69 -16.27
C TYR A 250 -2.73 8.64 -17.04
N PHE A 251 -4.06 8.77 -17.04
CA PHE A 251 -4.96 7.83 -17.73
C PHE A 251 -4.74 7.83 -19.25
N ARG A 252 -4.57 9.00 -19.87
CA ARG A 252 -4.24 9.16 -21.30
C ARG A 252 -2.97 8.39 -21.69
N GLN A 253 -1.93 8.48 -20.86
CA GLN A 253 -0.60 7.97 -21.18
C GLN A 253 -0.39 6.50 -20.76
N TYR A 254 -1.00 6.08 -19.64
CA TYR A 254 -0.69 4.83 -18.96
C TYR A 254 -1.92 3.99 -18.58
N GLY A 255 -3.15 4.38 -18.94
CA GLY A 255 -4.36 3.64 -18.56
C GLY A 255 -4.36 2.16 -18.97
N TRP A 256 -3.74 1.84 -20.11
CA TRP A 256 -3.50 0.47 -20.59
C TRP A 256 -2.62 -0.42 -19.68
N THR A 257 -1.80 0.19 -18.81
CA THR A 257 -0.96 -0.54 -17.84
C THR A 257 -1.67 -0.87 -16.54
N ILE A 258 -2.88 -0.35 -16.32
CA ILE A 258 -3.57 -0.48 -15.05
C ILE A 258 -4.04 -1.93 -14.88
N GLU A 259 -3.49 -2.59 -13.86
CA GLU A 259 -3.85 -3.93 -13.40
C GLU A 259 -4.97 -3.82 -12.34
N ILE A 260 -4.80 -2.90 -11.39
CA ILE A 260 -5.74 -2.68 -10.28
C ILE A 260 -6.12 -1.20 -10.26
N LEU A 261 -7.41 -0.90 -10.41
CA LEU A 261 -7.95 0.44 -10.23
C LEU A 261 -8.91 0.48 -9.04
N TYR A 262 -8.59 1.26 -8.02
CA TYR A 262 -9.45 1.54 -6.89
C TYR A 262 -9.85 3.02 -6.88
N ALA A 263 -10.99 3.33 -7.48
CA ALA A 263 -11.49 4.67 -7.69
C ALA A 263 -12.95 4.80 -7.22
N PRO A 264 -13.27 4.50 -5.94
CA PRO A 264 -14.65 4.51 -5.45
C PRO A 264 -15.29 5.87 -5.70
N THR A 265 -14.82 6.95 -5.06
CA THR A 265 -15.51 8.24 -5.09
C THR A 265 -15.25 9.10 -6.33
N THR A 266 -14.35 8.70 -7.23
CA THR A 266 -13.79 9.57 -8.29
C THR A 266 -14.07 9.15 -9.72
N PHE A 267 -14.53 7.91 -9.97
CA PHE A 267 -14.61 7.40 -11.33
C PHE A 267 -15.80 8.01 -12.09
N ASN A 268 -15.50 8.91 -13.02
CA ASN A 268 -16.49 9.66 -13.80
C ASN A 268 -16.38 9.36 -15.31
N ASP A 269 -17.34 9.86 -16.09
CA ASP A 269 -17.42 9.64 -17.55
C ASP A 269 -16.11 9.99 -18.29
N ASN A 270 -15.41 11.03 -17.84
CA ASN A 270 -14.15 11.45 -18.44
C ASN A 270 -13.05 10.40 -18.17
N LEU A 271 -12.92 9.89 -16.94
CA LEU A 271 -11.99 8.79 -16.67
C LEU A 271 -12.38 7.49 -17.38
N ALA A 272 -13.68 7.19 -17.50
CA ALA A 272 -14.17 6.05 -18.27
C ALA A 272 -13.75 6.16 -19.75
N SER A 273 -13.96 7.32 -20.38
CA SER A 273 -13.54 7.57 -21.76
C SER A 273 -12.02 7.47 -21.93
N LEU A 274 -11.24 8.10 -21.04
CA LEU A 274 -9.77 8.09 -21.14
C LEU A 274 -9.18 6.68 -20.92
N LEU A 275 -9.77 5.90 -20.00
CA LEU A 275 -9.38 4.51 -19.79
C LEU A 275 -9.73 3.66 -21.01
N TYR A 276 -10.92 3.84 -21.58
CA TYR A 276 -11.34 3.18 -22.82
C TYR A 276 -10.41 3.51 -23.99
N ASP A 277 -10.13 4.80 -24.26
CA ASP A 277 -9.25 5.26 -25.35
C ASP A 277 -7.82 4.71 -25.22
N SER A 278 -7.32 4.58 -23.99
CA SER A 278 -5.98 4.04 -23.74
C SER A 278 -5.92 2.52 -23.93
N THR A 279 -6.95 1.78 -23.46
CA THR A 279 -7.03 0.32 -23.54
C THR A 279 -7.39 -0.17 -24.94
N GLN A 280 -8.22 0.56 -25.69
CA GLN A 280 -8.54 0.24 -27.09
C GLN A 280 -7.28 0.16 -27.98
N LYS A 281 -6.27 1.00 -27.71
CA LYS A 281 -5.05 1.10 -28.51
C LYS A 281 -3.96 0.07 -28.16
N ARG A 282 -3.99 -0.50 -26.95
CA ARG A 282 -2.88 -1.31 -26.39
C ARG A 282 -3.33 -2.58 -25.67
N GLY A 283 -4.63 -2.87 -25.64
CA GLY A 283 -5.24 -3.87 -24.77
C GLY A 283 -5.50 -3.35 -23.36
N SER A 284 -6.37 -4.04 -22.62
CA SER A 284 -6.55 -3.83 -21.18
C SER A 284 -5.79 -4.88 -20.38
N ARG A 285 -5.22 -4.46 -19.25
CA ARG A 285 -4.57 -5.33 -18.26
C ARG A 285 -5.34 -5.43 -16.95
N ILE A 286 -6.53 -4.83 -16.87
CA ILE A 286 -7.29 -4.70 -15.63
C ILE A 286 -7.69 -6.11 -15.14
N THR A 287 -7.19 -6.49 -13.98
CA THR A 287 -7.58 -7.68 -13.22
C THR A 287 -8.55 -7.33 -12.10
N THR A 288 -8.45 -6.11 -11.56
CA THR A 288 -9.33 -5.58 -10.51
C THR A 288 -9.81 -4.18 -10.84
N LEU A 289 -11.14 -3.97 -10.82
CA LEU A 289 -11.77 -2.67 -11.02
C LEU A 289 -12.76 -2.38 -9.88
N ALA A 290 -12.46 -1.38 -9.06
CA ALA A 290 -13.28 -0.94 -7.94
C ALA A 290 -13.70 0.52 -8.10
N MET A 291 -15.02 0.79 -8.17
CA MET A 291 -15.53 2.12 -8.55
C MET A 291 -17.01 2.35 -8.19
N ILE A 292 -17.43 3.63 -8.13
CA ILE A 292 -18.84 4.02 -8.18
C ILE A 292 -19.34 4.07 -9.64
N PRO A 293 -20.51 3.48 -9.95
CA PRO A 293 -21.16 3.60 -11.27
C PRO A 293 -22.21 4.73 -11.30
N SER A 294 -21.85 5.94 -10.85
CA SER A 294 -22.66 7.18 -10.99
C SER A 294 -22.49 7.82 -12.38
N LEU A 295 -22.18 6.98 -13.37
CA LEU A 295 -21.83 7.39 -14.73
C LEU A 295 -23.09 7.68 -15.53
N THR A 296 -23.01 8.65 -16.45
CA THR A 296 -24.07 8.78 -17.46
C THR A 296 -24.03 7.61 -18.42
N LYS A 297 -25.01 7.51 -19.33
CA LYS A 297 -25.03 6.47 -20.36
C LYS A 297 -23.71 6.35 -21.13
N SER A 298 -23.06 7.46 -21.51
CA SER A 298 -21.78 7.40 -22.24
C SER A 298 -20.63 6.87 -21.39
N GLY A 299 -20.59 7.19 -20.09
CA GLY A 299 -19.61 6.60 -19.18
C GLY A 299 -19.84 5.11 -18.98
N MET A 300 -21.11 4.68 -18.85
CA MET A 300 -21.49 3.27 -18.74
C MET A 300 -21.17 2.46 -20.01
N ASP A 301 -21.39 3.03 -21.20
CA ASP A 301 -21.03 2.41 -22.47
C ASP A 301 -19.50 2.23 -22.57
N ALA A 302 -18.70 3.23 -22.15
CA ALA A 302 -17.24 3.12 -22.10
C ALA A 302 -16.76 2.05 -21.08
N LEU A 303 -17.37 2.03 -19.88
CA LEU A 303 -17.10 1.02 -18.85
C LEU A 303 -17.38 -0.41 -19.36
N ASP A 304 -18.50 -0.61 -20.06
CA ASP A 304 -18.87 -1.89 -20.65
C ASP A 304 -17.83 -2.37 -21.67
N GLN A 305 -17.33 -1.47 -22.53
CA GLN A 305 -16.24 -1.83 -23.45
C GLN A 305 -14.94 -2.15 -22.71
N ILE A 306 -14.56 -1.38 -21.67
CA ILE A 306 -13.37 -1.67 -20.85
C ILE A 306 -13.46 -3.09 -20.26
N ILE A 307 -14.61 -3.46 -19.67
CA ILE A 307 -14.82 -4.79 -19.09
C ILE A 307 -14.71 -5.87 -20.18
N ARG A 308 -15.34 -5.70 -21.35
CA ARG A 308 -15.23 -6.65 -22.48
C ARG A 308 -13.80 -6.82 -22.99
N MET A 309 -13.01 -5.74 -23.01
CA MET A 309 -11.60 -5.75 -23.43
C MET A 309 -10.64 -6.26 -22.34
N SER A 310 -11.14 -6.58 -21.15
CA SER A 310 -10.36 -7.04 -19.99
C SER A 310 -10.60 -8.53 -19.72
N PRO A 311 -10.09 -9.47 -20.55
CA PRO A 311 -10.29 -10.91 -20.34
C PRO A 311 -9.66 -11.43 -19.04
N SER A 312 -8.72 -10.67 -18.47
CA SER A 312 -8.07 -10.95 -17.19
C SER A 312 -8.81 -10.35 -15.97
N LEU A 313 -9.96 -9.70 -16.16
CA LEU A 313 -10.77 -9.14 -15.07
C LEU A 313 -11.34 -10.26 -14.21
N VAL A 314 -10.69 -10.50 -13.08
CA VAL A 314 -11.11 -11.49 -12.08
C VAL A 314 -11.96 -10.88 -10.98
N SER A 315 -11.78 -9.58 -10.70
CA SER A 315 -12.44 -8.89 -9.59
C SER A 315 -13.06 -7.57 -10.06
N LEU A 316 -14.36 -7.57 -10.30
CA LEU A 316 -15.14 -6.34 -10.40
C LEU A 316 -15.70 -6.03 -9.00
N GLN A 317 -15.59 -4.77 -8.56
CA GLN A 317 -16.09 -4.29 -7.27
C GLN A 317 -16.91 -3.02 -7.50
N LEU A 318 -18.23 -3.15 -7.47
CA LEU A 318 -19.12 -2.00 -7.64
C LEU A 318 -19.53 -1.46 -6.28
N TRP A 319 -19.34 -0.15 -6.09
CA TRP A 319 -19.63 0.59 -4.87
C TRP A 319 -20.77 1.55 -5.17
N PHE A 320 -22.00 1.26 -4.76
CA PHE A 320 -23.18 2.01 -5.25
C PHE A 320 -23.47 3.34 -4.53
N ASN A 321 -22.42 4.02 -4.03
CA ASN A 321 -22.54 5.33 -3.41
C ASN A 321 -23.07 6.34 -4.44
N CYS A 322 -24.00 7.19 -4.02
CA CYS A 322 -24.56 8.28 -4.83
C CYS A 322 -25.31 7.84 -6.11
N LEU A 323 -26.14 6.79 -6.04
CA LEU A 323 -27.14 6.47 -7.09
C LEU A 323 -28.36 7.44 -7.08
N GLU A 324 -28.14 8.74 -6.90
CA GLU A 324 -29.17 9.76 -6.67
C GLU A 324 -30.33 9.74 -7.68
N GLU A 325 -30.06 9.33 -8.92
CA GLU A 325 -31.05 9.28 -9.99
C GLU A 325 -31.48 7.86 -10.38
N ALA A 326 -32.78 7.68 -10.68
CA ALA A 326 -33.35 6.40 -11.10
C ALA A 326 -32.66 5.78 -12.33
N HIS A 327 -32.13 6.61 -13.23
CA HIS A 327 -31.41 6.15 -14.42
C HIS A 327 -30.05 5.51 -14.07
N GLN A 328 -29.39 5.94 -12.98
CA GLN A 328 -28.14 5.36 -12.50
C GLN A 328 -28.38 3.97 -11.90
N LEU A 329 -29.51 3.79 -11.21
CA LEU A 329 -29.97 2.47 -10.76
C LEU A 329 -30.26 1.53 -11.95
N GLU A 330 -30.95 2.00 -12.99
CA GLU A 330 -31.22 1.17 -14.18
C GLU A 330 -29.91 0.72 -14.86
N ASN A 331 -29.00 1.66 -15.12
CA ASN A 331 -27.66 1.39 -15.64
C ASN A 331 -26.87 0.39 -14.77
N THR A 332 -26.95 0.55 -13.44
CA THR A 332 -26.39 -0.37 -12.44
C THR A 332 -26.94 -1.78 -12.58
N LEU A 333 -28.27 -1.93 -12.66
CA LEU A 333 -28.92 -3.25 -12.76
C LEU A 333 -28.60 -3.94 -14.09
N LEU A 334 -28.47 -3.18 -15.19
CA LEU A 334 -28.02 -3.69 -16.49
C LEU A 334 -26.57 -4.21 -16.42
N LEU A 335 -25.67 -3.47 -15.77
CA LEU A 335 -24.27 -3.86 -15.59
C LEU A 335 -24.15 -5.13 -14.73
N LEU A 336 -24.86 -5.17 -13.59
CA LEU A 336 -24.94 -6.34 -12.71
C LEU A 336 -25.50 -7.56 -13.46
N GLY A 337 -26.59 -7.40 -14.20
CA GLY A 337 -27.20 -8.49 -14.98
C GLY A 337 -26.25 -9.09 -16.02
N ARG A 338 -25.41 -8.25 -16.64
CA ARG A 338 -24.41 -8.65 -17.64
C ARG A 338 -23.17 -9.32 -17.04
N TYR A 339 -22.69 -8.85 -15.88
CA TYR A 339 -21.39 -9.24 -15.31
C TYR A 339 -21.45 -10.03 -13.99
N LYS A 340 -22.63 -10.45 -13.54
CA LYS A 340 -22.82 -11.30 -12.35
C LYS A 340 -21.92 -12.55 -12.24
N GLY A 341 -21.51 -13.14 -13.38
CA GLY A 341 -20.61 -14.30 -13.41
C GLY A 341 -19.13 -14.03 -13.11
N MET A 342 -18.72 -12.76 -12.99
CA MET A 342 -17.34 -12.32 -12.71
C MET A 342 -17.19 -11.43 -11.47
N LEU A 343 -18.30 -11.08 -10.81
CA LEU A 343 -18.29 -10.20 -9.63
C LEU A 343 -17.87 -10.99 -8.37
N GLU A 344 -16.69 -10.66 -7.83
CA GLU A 344 -16.19 -11.20 -6.56
C GLU A 344 -16.59 -10.36 -5.35
N TYR A 345 -16.72 -9.03 -5.52
CA TYR A 345 -17.14 -8.11 -4.47
C TYR A 345 -18.40 -7.37 -4.93
N LEU A 346 -19.42 -7.33 -4.08
CA LEU A 346 -20.65 -6.60 -4.36
C LEU A 346 -21.00 -5.70 -3.16
N GLY A 347 -20.87 -4.38 -3.34
CA GLY A 347 -21.02 -3.40 -2.27
C GLY A 347 -22.09 -2.33 -2.55
N PHE A 348 -23.25 -2.46 -1.93
CA PHE A 348 -24.29 -1.43 -1.97
C PHE A 348 -24.10 -0.45 -0.82
N TYR A 349 -23.74 0.79 -1.10
CA TYR A 349 -23.53 1.82 -0.07
C TYR A 349 -24.19 3.13 -0.48
N GLY A 350 -24.65 3.95 0.45
CA GLY A 350 -25.02 5.35 0.20
C GLY A 350 -26.25 5.82 0.98
N ASP A 351 -26.37 7.13 1.21
CA ASP A 351 -27.36 7.70 2.14
C ASP A 351 -28.83 7.47 1.75
N TYR A 352 -29.08 7.27 0.46
CA TYR A 352 -30.40 7.04 -0.10
C TYR A 352 -30.69 5.54 -0.38
N ILE A 353 -29.82 4.62 0.06
CA ILE A 353 -29.90 3.18 -0.27
C ILE A 353 -31.28 2.57 0.01
N SER A 354 -31.96 3.02 1.07
CA SER A 354 -33.33 2.61 1.43
C SER A 354 -34.35 2.77 0.28
N THR A 355 -34.15 3.72 -0.62
CA THR A 355 -35.04 4.04 -1.75
C THR A 355 -34.93 3.04 -2.91
N TRP A 356 -33.76 2.41 -3.07
CA TRP A 356 -33.44 1.54 -4.21
C TRP A 356 -33.21 0.09 -3.83
N LEU A 357 -33.01 -0.18 -2.53
CA LEU A 357 -32.79 -1.53 -2.05
C LEU A 357 -33.92 -2.50 -2.45
N PRO A 358 -35.22 -2.16 -2.37
CA PRO A 358 -36.30 -3.04 -2.85
C PRO A 358 -36.26 -3.37 -4.35
N GLN A 359 -35.56 -2.59 -5.17
CA GLN A 359 -35.32 -2.84 -6.60
C GLN A 359 -34.11 -3.77 -6.75
N ILE A 360 -33.03 -3.50 -6.01
CA ILE A 360 -31.82 -4.31 -5.95
C ILE A 360 -32.13 -5.73 -5.47
N THR A 361 -32.91 -5.90 -4.41
CA THR A 361 -33.23 -7.22 -3.83
C THR A 361 -33.98 -8.15 -4.78
N ARG A 362 -34.72 -7.60 -5.75
CA ARG A 362 -35.40 -8.35 -6.82
C ARG A 362 -34.47 -8.78 -7.95
N ALA A 363 -33.43 -8.00 -8.24
CA ALA A 363 -32.49 -8.26 -9.33
C ALA A 363 -31.26 -9.07 -8.89
N VAL A 364 -30.89 -8.99 -7.60
CA VAL A 364 -29.66 -9.54 -7.03
C VAL A 364 -29.99 -10.68 -6.07
N THR A 365 -29.51 -11.88 -6.34
CA THR A 365 -29.67 -13.05 -5.46
C THR A 365 -28.37 -13.82 -5.37
N ARG A 366 -28.06 -14.47 -4.23
CA ARG A 366 -26.79 -15.22 -4.01
C ARG A 366 -26.45 -16.15 -5.18
N ASN A 367 -27.43 -16.92 -5.64
CA ASN A 367 -27.31 -17.89 -6.73
C ASN A 367 -26.97 -17.24 -8.09
N SER A 368 -27.25 -15.94 -8.27
CA SER A 368 -26.96 -15.22 -9.50
C SER A 368 -25.49 -14.80 -9.62
N PHE A 369 -24.72 -14.81 -8.52
CA PHE A 369 -23.34 -14.33 -8.45
C PHE A 369 -22.38 -15.45 -7.99
N PRO A 370 -22.11 -16.46 -8.84
CA PRO A 370 -21.40 -17.69 -8.46
C PRO A 370 -19.90 -17.51 -8.15
N LYS A 371 -19.37 -16.27 -8.20
CA LYS A 371 -18.00 -15.95 -7.79
C LYS A 371 -17.92 -14.95 -6.63
N MET A 372 -19.06 -14.48 -6.10
CA MET A 372 -19.07 -13.46 -5.06
C MET A 372 -18.47 -14.02 -3.76
N LYS A 373 -17.32 -13.47 -3.37
CA LYS A 373 -16.61 -13.78 -2.13
C LYS A 373 -16.96 -12.80 -1.03
N VAL A 374 -17.22 -11.54 -1.39
CA VAL A 374 -17.52 -10.47 -0.44
C VAL A 374 -18.85 -9.81 -0.78
N PHE A 375 -19.70 -9.70 0.22
CA PHE A 375 -20.98 -9.00 0.13
C PHE A 375 -21.04 -7.88 1.17
N SER A 376 -21.42 -6.68 0.75
CA SER A 376 -21.47 -5.51 1.61
C SER A 376 -22.71 -4.67 1.38
N VAL A 377 -23.33 -4.19 2.46
CA VAL A 377 -24.46 -3.25 2.41
C VAL A 377 -24.31 -2.16 3.48
N GLY A 378 -24.48 -0.89 3.13
CA GLY A 378 -24.40 0.18 4.12
C GLY A 378 -24.71 1.59 3.61
N SER A 379 -24.23 2.58 4.37
CA SER A 379 -24.44 4.01 4.13
C SER A 379 -23.33 4.83 4.81
N TYR A 380 -23.23 6.13 4.51
CA TYR A 380 -22.38 7.06 5.26
C TYR A 380 -23.09 7.60 6.51
N SER A 381 -24.40 7.86 6.40
CA SER A 381 -25.31 8.17 7.50
C SER A 381 -26.06 6.95 8.01
N ARG A 382 -26.50 6.98 9.27
CA ARG A 382 -27.30 5.89 9.86
C ARG A 382 -28.70 5.86 9.24
N PHE A 383 -29.13 4.71 8.73
CA PHE A 383 -30.45 4.53 8.13
C PHE A 383 -31.19 3.32 8.70
N ASP A 384 -32.52 3.40 8.70
CA ASP A 384 -33.39 2.27 9.01
C ASP A 384 -33.51 1.36 7.80
N PHE A 385 -33.15 0.09 7.98
CA PHE A 385 -33.15 -0.86 6.88
C PHE A 385 -34.58 -1.28 6.49
N PRO A 386 -34.94 -1.30 5.20
CA PRO A 386 -36.26 -1.75 4.76
C PRO A 386 -36.55 -3.18 5.23
N ARG A 387 -37.60 -3.36 6.03
CA ARG A 387 -37.90 -4.64 6.70
C ARG A 387 -38.26 -5.77 5.72
N ASP A 388 -38.84 -5.41 4.59
CA ASP A 388 -39.11 -6.29 3.45
C ASP A 388 -37.84 -6.81 2.77
N CYS A 389 -36.69 -6.14 2.96
CA CYS A 389 -35.39 -6.54 2.45
C CYS A 389 -34.58 -7.44 3.41
N ILE A 390 -35.07 -7.70 4.64
CA ILE A 390 -34.39 -8.60 5.60
C ILE A 390 -34.29 -10.05 5.10
N PRO A 391 -35.33 -10.67 4.51
CA PRO A 391 -35.22 -12.01 3.93
C PRO A 391 -34.16 -12.09 2.82
N TRP A 392 -33.92 -10.98 2.11
CA TRP A 392 -32.87 -10.90 1.10
C TRP A 392 -31.47 -10.90 1.70
N ILE A 393 -31.18 -10.09 2.75
CA ILE A 393 -29.88 -10.19 3.45
C ILE A 393 -29.68 -11.62 3.97
N VAL A 394 -30.70 -12.20 4.62
CA VAL A 394 -30.65 -13.58 5.13
C VAL A 394 -30.28 -14.55 4.01
N ALA A 395 -30.91 -14.45 2.84
CA ALA A 395 -30.59 -15.29 1.68
C ALA A 395 -29.21 -15.01 1.03
N MET A 396 -28.65 -13.81 1.22
CA MET A 396 -27.32 -13.45 0.72
C MET A 396 -26.18 -13.97 1.59
N VAL A 397 -26.40 -14.12 2.91
CA VAL A 397 -25.40 -14.63 3.87
C VAL A 397 -25.59 -16.10 4.27
N SER A 398 -26.78 -16.66 4.00
CA SER A 398 -27.01 -18.11 4.12
C SER A 398 -26.36 -18.84 2.96
N ILE A 399 -25.89 -20.07 3.22
CA ILE A 399 -25.49 -21.00 2.15
C ILE A 399 -26.68 -21.91 1.81
N PRO A 400 -27.23 -21.87 0.58
CA PRO A 400 -28.16 -22.88 0.12
C PRO A 400 -27.47 -24.25 0.17
N PRO A 401 -28.07 -25.31 0.75
CA PRO A 401 -27.41 -26.62 0.88
C PRO A 401 -26.85 -27.16 -0.45
N GLN A 402 -27.54 -26.88 -1.55
CA GLN A 402 -27.17 -27.21 -2.93
C GLN A 402 -25.96 -26.44 -3.52
N LEU A 403 -25.38 -25.47 -2.80
CA LEU A 403 -24.26 -24.62 -3.26
C LEU A 403 -23.02 -24.62 -2.33
N GLN A 404 -22.99 -25.48 -1.31
CA GLN A 404 -21.89 -25.57 -0.34
C GLN A 404 -20.50 -25.75 -0.98
N ALA A 405 -20.41 -26.41 -2.14
CA ALA A 405 -19.16 -26.65 -2.85
C ALA A 405 -18.71 -25.51 -3.80
N LEU A 406 -19.58 -24.53 -4.09
CA LEU A 406 -19.38 -23.61 -5.22
C LEU A 406 -19.23 -22.12 -4.84
N THR A 407 -19.72 -21.70 -3.67
CA THR A 407 -19.78 -20.28 -3.31
C THR A 407 -19.52 -20.01 -1.83
N ARG A 408 -18.25 -20.08 -1.42
CA ARG A 408 -17.79 -19.52 -0.13
C ARG A 408 -18.04 -18.01 -0.11
N LEU A 409 -18.34 -17.46 1.07
CA LEU A 409 -18.46 -16.02 1.28
C LEU A 409 -17.36 -15.61 2.25
N ASP A 410 -16.16 -15.36 1.74
CA ASP A 410 -14.99 -14.97 2.53
C ASP A 410 -15.26 -13.74 3.44
N GLY A 411 -16.14 -12.81 3.02
CA GLY A 411 -16.44 -11.59 3.78
C GLY A 411 -17.89 -11.12 3.76
N PHE A 412 -18.39 -10.65 4.92
CA PHE A 412 -19.68 -9.96 5.01
C PHE A 412 -19.58 -8.67 5.84
N HIS A 413 -20.14 -7.59 5.29
CA HIS A 413 -20.06 -6.24 5.86
C HIS A 413 -21.44 -5.55 5.92
N LEU A 414 -21.84 -5.07 7.10
CA LEU A 414 -22.91 -4.07 7.25
C LEU A 414 -22.44 -2.76 7.90
N GLN A 415 -22.68 -1.63 7.24
CA GLN A 415 -22.26 -0.29 7.69
C GLN A 415 -23.46 0.65 7.91
N HIS A 416 -23.51 1.32 9.06
CA HIS A 416 -24.52 2.35 9.41
C HIS A 416 -25.98 1.87 9.34
N VAL A 417 -26.20 0.56 9.54
CA VAL A 417 -27.52 -0.08 9.45
C VAL A 417 -28.22 -0.13 10.81
N THR A 418 -29.48 0.33 10.86
CA THR A 418 -30.42 0.09 11.97
C THR A 418 -31.40 -1.03 11.60
N LEU A 419 -31.42 -2.14 12.35
CA LEU A 419 -32.40 -3.23 12.25
C LEU A 419 -33.23 -3.35 13.53
N GLN A 420 -34.41 -3.97 13.45
CA GLN A 420 -35.11 -4.40 14.67
C GLN A 420 -34.38 -5.58 15.32
N LEU A 421 -34.53 -5.77 16.64
CA LEU A 421 -33.85 -6.83 17.40
C LEU A 421 -34.10 -8.24 16.82
N GLY A 422 -35.34 -8.53 16.42
CA GLY A 422 -35.71 -9.80 15.79
C GLY A 422 -35.06 -9.99 14.41
N ASP A 423 -34.85 -8.91 13.67
CA ASP A 423 -34.25 -8.92 12.35
C ASP A 423 -32.73 -9.12 12.46
N TRP A 424 -32.04 -8.46 13.41
CA TRP A 424 -30.64 -8.75 13.76
C TRP A 424 -30.41 -10.22 14.10
N ARG A 425 -31.25 -10.80 14.97
CA ARG A 425 -31.14 -12.22 15.35
C ARG A 425 -31.33 -13.15 14.16
N SER A 426 -32.15 -12.76 13.19
CA SER A 426 -32.36 -13.51 11.95
C SER A 426 -31.13 -13.46 11.06
N VAL A 427 -30.55 -12.27 10.84
CA VAL A 427 -29.29 -12.09 10.08
C VAL A 427 -28.14 -12.84 10.75
N ILE A 428 -27.93 -12.64 12.05
CA ILE A 428 -26.82 -13.27 12.81
C ILE A 428 -26.91 -14.79 12.75
N LYS A 429 -28.11 -15.38 12.82
CA LYS A 429 -28.31 -16.85 12.70
C LYS A 429 -28.09 -17.36 11.28
N ALA A 430 -28.40 -16.54 10.27
CA ALA A 430 -28.28 -16.90 8.86
C ALA A 430 -26.82 -16.99 8.37
N ILE A 431 -25.91 -16.20 8.95
CA ILE A 431 -24.48 -16.24 8.58
C ILE A 431 -23.90 -17.63 8.88
N ASP A 432 -23.29 -18.23 7.87
CA ASP A 432 -22.48 -19.44 8.02
C ASP A 432 -21.03 -19.09 8.41
N LEU A 433 -20.79 -19.07 9.73
CA LEU A 433 -19.52 -18.67 10.33
C LEU A 433 -18.40 -19.71 10.14
N ALA A 434 -18.69 -20.88 9.56
CA ALA A 434 -17.66 -21.83 9.14
C ALA A 434 -17.02 -21.44 7.79
N MET A 435 -17.68 -20.57 7.02
CA MET A 435 -17.33 -20.24 5.64
C MET A 435 -16.94 -18.77 5.44
N VAL A 436 -17.06 -17.94 6.48
CA VAL A 436 -16.68 -16.51 6.47
C VAL A 436 -15.33 -16.32 7.17
N ASP A 437 -14.35 -15.75 6.48
CA ASP A 437 -13.04 -15.41 7.04
C ASP A 437 -13.09 -14.14 7.89
N TRP A 438 -13.92 -13.17 7.47
CA TRP A 438 -14.07 -11.89 8.18
C TRP A 438 -15.50 -11.33 8.22
N LEU A 439 -15.86 -10.79 9.38
CA LEU A 439 -17.10 -10.04 9.60
C LEU A 439 -16.79 -8.60 9.99
N TYR A 440 -17.50 -7.66 9.36
CA TYR A 440 -17.40 -6.24 9.66
C TYR A 440 -18.77 -5.64 9.94
N PHE A 441 -18.98 -5.19 11.18
CA PHE A 441 -20.16 -4.41 11.56
C PHE A 441 -19.72 -3.05 12.08
N LYS A 442 -20.23 -1.97 11.47
CA LYS A 442 -19.85 -0.60 11.81
C LYS A 442 -21.03 0.32 11.98
N ASN A 443 -21.04 1.09 13.07
CA ASN A 443 -22.08 2.10 13.36
C ASN A 443 -23.52 1.58 13.29
N THR A 444 -23.70 0.29 13.60
CA THR A 444 -24.98 -0.42 13.64
C THR A 444 -25.71 -0.19 14.98
N ASN A 445 -26.96 -0.64 15.11
CA ASN A 445 -27.68 -0.67 16.40
C ASN A 445 -27.63 -2.04 17.11
N PHE A 446 -26.51 -2.77 16.98
CA PHE A 446 -26.28 -3.97 17.80
C PHE A 446 -26.41 -3.61 19.29
N THR A 447 -27.18 -4.40 20.04
CA THR A 447 -27.13 -4.37 21.51
C THR A 447 -26.17 -5.43 22.02
N HIS A 448 -25.86 -5.39 23.33
CA HIS A 448 -25.14 -6.45 24.03
C HIS A 448 -25.69 -7.85 23.71
N THR A 449 -27.02 -8.01 23.65
CA THR A 449 -27.66 -9.33 23.42
C THR A 449 -27.36 -9.89 22.03
N GLU A 450 -27.36 -9.03 21.02
CA GLU A 450 -27.06 -9.42 19.64
C GLU A 450 -25.56 -9.66 19.43
N LEU A 451 -24.68 -8.90 20.10
CA LEU A 451 -23.25 -9.18 20.06
C LEU A 451 -22.89 -10.49 20.77
N GLU A 452 -23.45 -10.74 21.95
CA GLU A 452 -23.29 -12.00 22.68
C GLU A 452 -23.76 -13.20 21.83
N LEU A 453 -24.91 -13.07 21.15
CA LEU A 453 -25.39 -14.08 20.19
C LEU A 453 -24.42 -14.31 19.04
N LEU A 454 -23.81 -13.26 18.50
CA LEU A 454 -22.80 -13.37 17.43
C LEU A 454 -21.53 -14.08 17.95
N VAL A 455 -20.95 -13.58 19.04
CA VAL A 455 -19.73 -14.11 19.65
C VAL A 455 -19.89 -15.58 20.04
N ASN A 456 -21.01 -15.97 20.65
CA ASN A 456 -21.30 -17.36 21.03
C ASN A 456 -21.43 -18.31 19.82
N ARG A 457 -21.70 -17.80 18.61
CA ARG A 457 -21.69 -18.61 17.37
C ARG A 457 -20.33 -18.61 16.67
N ILE A 458 -19.44 -17.66 16.94
CA ILE A 458 -18.11 -17.60 16.31
C ILE A 458 -17.23 -18.71 16.90
N VAL A 459 -17.23 -19.88 16.26
CA VAL A 459 -16.33 -20.98 16.60
C VAL A 459 -14.99 -20.83 15.87
N THR A 460 -14.99 -20.31 14.64
CA THR A 460 -13.86 -20.47 13.68
C THR A 460 -13.34 -19.19 13.01
N ILE A 461 -14.08 -18.09 12.91
CA ILE A 461 -13.70 -16.86 12.15
C ILE A 461 -12.35 -16.32 12.60
N ASP A 462 -11.48 -15.91 11.66
CA ASP A 462 -10.12 -15.43 11.95
C ASP A 462 -10.04 -13.93 12.29
N ILE A 463 -10.85 -13.09 11.63
CA ILE A 463 -10.89 -11.65 11.88
C ILE A 463 -12.34 -11.19 12.15
N LEU A 464 -12.55 -10.53 13.29
CA LEU A 464 -13.82 -9.90 13.64
C LEU A 464 -13.58 -8.41 13.90
N GLN A 465 -14.11 -7.54 13.04
CA GLN A 465 -13.97 -6.09 13.20
C GLN A 465 -15.30 -5.45 13.57
N LEU A 466 -15.33 -4.74 14.70
CA LEU A 466 -16.55 -4.25 15.35
C LEU A 466 -16.43 -2.79 15.78
N SER A 467 -16.32 -1.90 14.80
CA SER A 467 -16.32 -0.45 15.08
C SER A 467 -17.71 0.04 15.50
N THR A 468 -17.94 0.06 16.81
CA THR A 468 -19.11 0.70 17.41
C THR A 468 -18.66 1.68 18.49
N ILE A 469 -19.26 2.87 18.48
CA ILE A 469 -18.93 3.99 19.37
C ILE A 469 -19.33 3.70 20.85
N TYR A 470 -19.89 2.52 21.12
CA TYR A 470 -20.58 2.16 22.36
C TYR A 470 -20.40 0.69 22.79
N LEU A 471 -19.22 0.09 22.62
CA LEU A 471 -18.92 -1.13 23.38
C LEU A 471 -18.64 -0.76 24.84
N ASP A 472 -19.45 -1.31 25.75
CA ASP A 472 -19.18 -1.27 27.18
C ASP A 472 -17.82 -1.94 27.45
N LYS A 473 -17.04 -1.39 28.38
CA LYS A 473 -15.79 -2.00 28.83
C LYS A 473 -16.00 -3.46 29.29
N GLN A 474 -17.11 -3.77 29.97
CA GLN A 474 -17.42 -5.15 30.38
C GLN A 474 -17.55 -6.11 29.20
N LEU A 475 -17.99 -5.63 28.04
CA LEU A 475 -18.19 -6.41 26.83
C LEU A 475 -16.85 -6.67 26.12
N ILE A 476 -15.97 -5.66 26.07
CA ILE A 476 -14.57 -5.80 25.64
C ILE A 476 -13.85 -6.82 26.53
N ASP A 477 -13.94 -6.67 27.86
CA ASP A 477 -13.32 -7.57 28.83
C ASP A 477 -13.89 -9.01 28.68
N SER A 478 -15.19 -9.16 28.44
CA SER A 478 -15.83 -10.47 28.17
C SER A 478 -15.33 -11.13 26.89
N MET A 479 -15.09 -10.35 25.82
CA MET A 479 -14.58 -10.85 24.55
C MET A 479 -13.12 -11.33 24.68
N PHE A 480 -12.27 -10.63 25.45
CA PHE A 480 -10.91 -11.10 25.77
C PHE A 480 -10.91 -12.35 26.67
N ASN A 481 -11.84 -12.44 27.63
CA ASN A 481 -11.94 -13.58 28.55
C ASN A 481 -12.41 -14.90 27.90
N ILE A 482 -12.89 -14.89 26.65
CA ILE A 482 -13.25 -16.11 25.90
C ILE A 482 -12.01 -16.92 25.46
N GLY A 483 -10.80 -16.43 25.74
CA GLY A 483 -9.57 -17.22 25.69
C GLY A 483 -9.11 -17.56 24.27
N ARG A 484 -9.33 -16.65 23.32
CA ARG A 484 -9.01 -16.82 21.91
C ARG A 484 -8.10 -15.70 21.43
N GLU A 485 -6.89 -16.06 21.03
CA GLU A 485 -5.86 -15.18 20.43
C GLU A 485 -6.25 -14.76 19.00
N LYS A 486 -7.45 -14.22 18.82
CA LYS A 486 -7.98 -13.78 17.53
C LYS A 486 -8.05 -12.27 17.47
N VAL A 487 -7.78 -11.70 16.30
CA VAL A 487 -7.70 -10.25 16.12
C VAL A 487 -9.11 -9.66 16.09
N ILE A 488 -9.58 -9.29 17.28
CA ILE A 488 -10.79 -8.50 17.47
C ILE A 488 -10.38 -7.03 17.44
N THR A 489 -10.54 -6.40 16.27
CA THR A 489 -10.34 -4.97 16.13
C THR A 489 -11.64 -4.26 16.46
N VAL A 490 -11.72 -3.72 17.68
CA VAL A 490 -12.78 -2.81 18.15
C VAL A 490 -12.55 -1.42 17.57
#